data_AF-A0A9K3EHH3-F1
#
_entry.id   AF-A0A9K3EHH3-F1
#
_cell.length_a   1.000
_cell.length_b   1.000
_cell.length_c   1.000
_cell.angle_alpha   90.00
_cell.angle_beta   90.00
_cell.angle_gamma   90.00
#
_symmetry.space_group_name_H-M   'P 1'
#
loop_
_entity.id
_entity.type
_entity.pdbx_description
1 polymer ?
#
loop_
_entity_poly.entity_id
_entity_poly.type
_entity_poly.pdbx_seq_one_letter_code
_entity_poly.pdbx_strand_id
1 'polypeptide(L)' 'MSRDMFLQIIKDLSDNYEFFTQRTDAFNRKGLSPTQKCTSVLRRLAYSFASNATDEYVRIGETTPNMLL' A
#
# COMPACT_ATOMS: atom_id res chain seq x y z
N MET A 1 -8.16 -11.58 3.55
CA MET A 1 -7.74 -11.31 4.94
C MET A 1 -8.97 -11.34 5.82
N SER A 2 -8.95 -12.04 6.96
CA SER A 2 -10.09 -12.03 7.89
C SER A 2 -10.15 -10.72 8.67
N ARG A 3 -11.35 -10.37 9.17
CA ARG A 3 -11.57 -9.12 9.91
C ARG A 3 -10.75 -9.06 11.19
N ASP A 4 -10.64 -10.17 11.92
CA ASP A 4 -9.95 -10.20 13.21
C ASP A 4 -8.44 -10.05 13.05
N MET A 5 -7.85 -10.70 12.05
CA MET A 5 -6.44 -10.51 11.69
C MET A 5 -6.15 -9.06 11.32
N PHE A 6 -7.05 -8.40 10.59
CA PHE A 6 -6.88 -6.99 10.23
C PHE A 6 -6.89 -6.07 11.45
N LEU A 7 -7.79 -6.31 12.39
CA LEU A 7 -7.88 -5.52 13.62
C LEU A 7 -6.65 -5.73 14.51
N GLN A 8 -6.12 -6.96 14.58
CA GLN A 8 -4.88 -7.24 15.30
C GLN A 8 -3.70 -6.48 14.69
N ILE A 9 -3.55 -6.51 13.37
CA ILE A 9 -2.51 -5.74 12.66
C ILE A 9 -2.64 -4.24 12.95
N ILE A 10 -3.86 -3.69 12.87
CA ILE A 10 -4.10 -2.26 13.17
C ILE A 10 -3.71 -1.93 14.62
N LYS A 11 -4.07 -2.80 15.56
CA LYS A 11 -3.76 -2.62 16.98
C LYS A 11 -2.24 -2.61 17.18
N ASP A 12 -1.56 -3.64 16.70
CA ASP A 12 -0.11 -3.76 16.84
C ASP A 12 0.61 -2.59 16.17
N LEU A 13 0.15 -2.14 15.00
CA LEU A 13 0.70 -0.97 14.32
C LEU A 13 0.45 0.33 15.09
N SER A 14 -0.74 0.50 15.68
CA SER A 14 -1.06 1.70 16.47
C SER A 14 -0.26 1.77 17.77
N ASP A 15 0.02 0.62 18.37
CA ASP A 15 0.79 0.50 19.61
C ASP A 15 2.30 0.78 19.38
N ASN A 16 2.84 0.38 18.22
CA ASN A 16 4.28 0.51 17.91
C ASN A 16 4.64 1.75 17.08
N TYR A 17 3.68 2.31 16.32
CA TYR A 17 3.96 3.37 15.36
C TYR A 17 2.94 4.51 15.48
N GLU A 18 3.44 5.67 15.86
CA GLU A 18 2.63 6.88 16.05
C GLU A 18 1.90 7.32 14.76
N PHE A 19 2.45 6.99 13.58
CA PHE A 19 1.79 7.25 12.30
C PHE A 19 0.41 6.60 12.20
N PHE A 20 0.22 5.41 12.78
CA PHE A 20 -1.05 4.70 12.72
C PHE A 20 -2.05 5.16 13.79
N THR A 21 -1.65 6.00 14.73
CA THR A 21 -2.59 6.59 15.69
C THR A 21 -3.46 7.67 15.04
N GLN A 22 -4.70 7.83 15.53
CA GLN A 22 -5.57 8.91 15.09
C GLN A 22 -5.23 10.18 15.87
N ARG A 23 -4.70 11.19 15.17
CA ARG A 23 -4.34 12.48 15.76
C ARG A 23 -5.34 13.55 15.35
N THR A 24 -5.56 14.50 16.24
CA THR A 24 -6.34 15.69 15.94
C THR A 24 -5.41 16.73 15.33
N ASP A 25 -5.82 17.36 14.21
CA ASP A 25 -5.05 18.43 13.59
C ASP A 25 -5.11 19.73 14.42
N ALA A 26 -4.32 20.73 14.02
CA ALA A 26 -4.28 22.05 14.67
C ALA A 26 -5.61 22.82 14.59
N PHE A 27 -6.52 22.40 13.69
CA PHE A 27 -7.88 22.94 13.54
C PHE A 27 -8.92 22.10 14.30
N ASN A 28 -8.47 21.24 15.21
CA ASN A 28 -9.30 20.35 16.03
C ASN A 28 -10.10 19.31 15.22
N ARG A 29 -9.69 19.01 13.99
CA ARG A 29 -10.31 17.98 13.14
C ARG A 29 -9.65 16.65 13.39
N LYS A 30 -10.46 15.60 13.51
CA LYS A 30 -9.95 14.23 13.59
C LYS A 30 -9.27 13.87 12.27
N GLY A 31 -7.96 13.59 12.31
CA GLY A 31 -7.22 13.06 11.17
C GLY A 31 -7.67 11.64 10.79
N LEU A 32 -7.04 11.09 9.76
CA LEU A 32 -7.35 9.75 9.25
C LEU A 32 -7.27 8.70 10.35
N SER A 33 -8.25 7.78 10.36
CA SER A 33 -8.28 6.69 11.34
C SER A 33 -7.18 5.65 11.04
N PRO A 34 -6.76 4.87 12.04
CA PRO A 34 -5.75 3.82 11.88
C PRO A 34 -6.12 2.83 10.77
N THR A 35 -7.41 2.47 10.70
CA THR A 35 -8.00 1.60 9.68
C THR A 35 -7.89 2.19 8.28
N GLN A 36 -8.16 3.49 8.11
CA GLN A 36 -8.05 4.17 6.83
C GLN A 36 -6.58 4.24 6.36
N LYS A 37 -5.66 4.53 7.29
CA LYS A 37 -4.21 4.53 7.01
C LYS A 37 -3.69 3.14 6.63
N CYS A 38 -4.11 2.09 7.34
CA CYS A 38 -3.75 0.72 6.98
C CYS A 38 -4.31 0.32 5.61
N THR A 39 -5.57 0.68 5.33
CA THR A 39 -6.20 0.39 4.04
C THR A 39 -5.50 1.09 2.88
N SER A 40 -5.09 2.36 3.05
CA SER A 40 -4.39 3.10 2.01
C SER A 40 -2.99 2.54 1.75
N VAL A 41 -2.26 2.16 2.81
CA VAL A 41 -0.95 1.49 2.70
C VAL A 41 -1.09 0.14 2.01
N LEU A 42 -2.01 -0.73 2.45
CA LEU A 42 -2.25 -2.03 1.83
C LEU A 42 -2.66 -1.90 0.36
N ARG A 43 -3.52 -0.93 0.03
CA ARG A 43 -3.91 -0.64 -1.35
C ARG A 43 -2.71 -0.19 -2.18
N ARG A 44 -1.87 0.69 -1.64
CA ARG A 44 -0.65 1.16 -2.32
C ARG A 44 0.34 0.01 -2.53
N LEU A 45 0.52 -0.86 -1.54
CA LEU A 45 1.35 -2.06 -1.66
C LEU A 45 0.82 -3.03 -2.72
N ALA A 46 -0.49 -3.27 -2.75
CA ALA A 46 -1.11 -4.13 -3.75
C ALA A 46 -0.91 -3.59 -5.17
N TYR A 47 -1.04 -2.27 -5.37
CA TYR A 47 -0.82 -1.65 -6.67
C TYR A 47 0.67 -1.51 -7.05
N SER A 48 1.57 -1.21 -6.12
CA SER A 48 3.01 -1.18 -6.42
C SER A 48 3.53 -2.57 -6.77
N PHE A 49 3.02 -3.60 -6.09
CA PHE A 49 3.30 -4.99 -6.43
C PHE A 49 2.75 -5.35 -7.81
N ALA A 50 1.52 -4.94 -8.14
CA ALA A 50 0.94 -5.14 -9.46
C ALA A 50 1.73 -4.40 -10.56
N SER A 51 2.18 -3.16 -10.29
CA SER A 51 3.01 -2.38 -11.21
C SER A 51 4.38 -3.02 -11.45
N ASN A 52 5.00 -3.58 -10.41
CA ASN A 52 6.26 -4.32 -10.53
C ASN A 52 6.08 -5.58 -11.37
N ALA A 53 4.98 -6.32 -11.16
CA ALA A 53 4.66 -7.47 -11.99
C ALA A 53 4.46 -7.08 -13.45
N THR A 54 3.75 -5.97 -13.74
CA THR A 54 3.55 -5.51 -15.13
C THR A 54 4.83 -5.05 -15.81
N ASP A 55 5.79 -4.47 -15.08
CA ASP A 55 7.09 -4.07 -15.64
C ASP A 55 7.90 -5.28 -16.15
N GLU A 56 7.84 -6.41 -15.43
CA GLU A 56 8.46 -7.67 -15.87
C GLU A 56 7.76 -8.29 -17.08
N TYR A 57 6.44 -8.10 -17.24
CA TYR A 57 5.72 -8.55 -18.44
C TYR A 57 5.96 -7.66 -19.68
N VAL A 58 6.18 -6.36 -19.50
CA VAL A 58 6.46 -5.43 -20.61
C VAL A 58 7.85 -5.66 -21.20
N ARG A 59 8.85 -6.06 -20.40
CA ARG A 59 10.20 -6.41 -20.91
C ARG A 59 10.25 -7.70 -21.73
N ILE A 60 9.25 -8.58 -21.64
CA ILE A 60 9.13 -9.75 -22.52
C ILE A 60 8.68 -9.35 -23.93
N GLY A 61 8.04 -8.17 -24.09
CA GLY A 61 7.62 -7.63 -25.39
C GLY A 61 8.73 -6.89 -26.17
N GLU A 62 9.87 -6.57 -25.54
CA GLU A 62 11.00 -5.89 -26.20
C GLU A 62 12.07 -6.85 -26.76
N THR A 63 11.68 -8.07 -27.14
CA THR A 63 12.50 -8.91 -28.03
C THR A 63 12.03 -8.78 -29.46
N THR A 64 12.22 -7.60 -30.06
CA THR A 64 12.56 -7.44 -31.49
C THR A 64 12.81 -5.97 -31.82
N PRO A 65 14.08 -5.59 -32.03
CA PRO A 65 14.42 -4.76 -33.16
C PRO A 65 15.13 -5.65 -34.18
N ASN A 66 14.53 -5.71 -35.37
CA ASN A 66 15.14 -6.14 -36.62
C ASN A 66 16.68 -6.04 -36.61
N MET A 67 17.37 -7.18 -36.63
CA MET A 67 18.71 -7.29 -37.19
C MET A 67 18.71 -8.41 -38.24
N LEU A 68 17.89 -8.21 -39.27
CA LEU A 68 18.05 -8.78 -40.59
C LEU A 68 17.78 -7.67 -41.60
N LEU A 69 18.87 -7.01 -42.02
CA LEU A 69 19.20 -6.50 -43.36
C LEU A 69 20.36 -5.52 -43.25
#